data_AF-A0A4R3U1P7-F1
#
_entry.id   AF-A0A4R3U1P7-F1
#
_cell.length_a   1.000
_cell.length_b   1.000
_cell.length_c   1.000
_cell.angle_alpha   90.00
_cell.angle_beta   90.00
_cell.angle_gamma   90.00
#
_symmetry.space_group_name_H-M   'P 1'
#
loop_
_entity.id
_entity.type
_entity.pdbx_description
1 polymer ?
#
loop_
_entity_poly.entity_id
_entity_poly.type
_entity_poly.pdbx_seq_one_letter_code
_entity_poly.pdbx_strand_id
1 'polypeptide(L)'
;MTRKLIAPAAVALAAAIGFGGPASAGTILPPGETTFLDENGHPLAAGCAYFYVPGTTSPKATYTSSGQTVANTNPVQLDAAGRAIIYGTGTYRQVVKKAGPNPGLPCSPAGDQVWDQLTASTDSSTTIYAGASAGTPNAITVTAAAFSGADGQVINFISTNTNTGAATINPSGFGAVQIMRDSSTGPEPLTGGELVATNAVSIIYDATAGIFHILSPVTWPNTSGVPVGSALPVFGFTAPTGYAFAYGQAVSRTTYASLMTAITSAQTASLSSGSPTITGLSDTTQFARGQAIESVGIQAGTTIQNCTSTACTLSANATATRTGTVTVFAYGNGDGSTTFNLPDLRGKTLVARDNMGGVAGNVSQLTTTLTTTASSTSAMVGSAVNLAIGMTISGNSNVAPGTTITAISGTTITLSANATGTQSGVSTRFSVFPDAQGLGVAGGSLVSSLVTPNLPAYTPSGTLSGGQTAFSVTFGTADGGSAATIVSNISNGPSTLPTTVSPTVTVNPTFTGAAQGGASIPFSNVLPASIVNWAVRLTP
;
A
#
# COMPACT_ATOMS: atom_id res chain seq x y z
N MET A 1 18.44 24.28 82.65
CA MET A 1 19.78 24.78 82.26
C MET A 1 19.87 24.72 80.74
N THR A 2 19.74 25.88 80.08
CA THR A 2 20.71 26.48 79.11
C THR A 2 20.67 25.88 77.69
N ARG A 3 20.56 26.63 76.59
CA ARG A 3 20.44 28.08 76.31
C ARG A 3 20.13 28.24 74.80
N LYS A 4 19.46 29.35 74.46
CA LYS A 4 19.17 29.96 73.14
C LYS A 4 20.37 30.06 72.17
N LEU A 5 20.06 30.16 70.86
CA LEU A 5 20.59 31.09 69.82
C LEU A 5 19.71 30.85 68.56
N ILE A 6 18.87 31.75 68.01
CA ILE A 6 18.97 33.13 67.49
C ILE A 6 20.10 33.31 66.44
N ALA A 7 19.68 33.36 65.15
CA ALA A 7 20.07 34.18 63.96
C ALA A 7 21.42 34.96 63.95
N PRO A 8 22.08 35.26 62.79
CA PRO A 8 21.46 35.89 61.61
C PRO A 8 22.07 35.59 60.20
N ALA A 9 21.50 36.29 59.21
CA ALA A 9 21.68 36.26 57.76
C ALA A 9 23.08 36.60 57.22
N ALA A 10 23.37 36.09 56.01
CA ALA A 10 24.19 36.79 55.02
C ALA A 10 23.76 36.41 53.59
N VAL A 11 23.46 37.46 52.83
CA VAL A 11 23.04 37.52 51.43
C VAL A 11 24.21 37.12 50.50
N ALA A 12 23.94 36.31 49.49
CA ALA A 12 24.78 36.24 48.28
C ALA A 12 23.86 36.06 47.05
N LEU A 13 23.52 37.22 46.49
CA LEU A 13 22.88 37.40 45.20
C LEU A 13 23.90 37.04 44.09
N ALA A 14 23.66 35.98 43.33
CA ALA A 14 24.35 35.72 42.08
C ALA A 14 23.31 35.62 40.97
N ALA A 15 23.13 36.74 40.26
CA ALA A 15 22.35 36.85 39.05
C ALA A 15 23.06 36.10 37.92
N ALA A 16 22.36 35.16 37.27
CA ALA A 16 22.68 34.71 35.93
C ALA A 16 21.55 35.19 35.01
N ILE A 17 21.92 36.15 34.16
CA ILE A 17 21.08 36.88 33.23
C ILE A 17 21.03 36.09 31.92
N GLY A 18 19.82 35.88 31.41
CA GLY A 18 19.50 35.93 29.97
C GLY A 18 19.91 34.77 29.07
N PHE A 19 18.92 33.99 28.63
CA PHE A 19 18.77 33.70 27.20
C PHE A 19 17.35 34.09 26.79
N GLY A 20 17.28 34.91 25.74
CA GLY A 20 16.10 35.65 25.32
C GLY A 20 14.93 34.74 24.94
N GLY A 21 13.77 35.03 25.54
CA GLY A 21 12.50 34.70 24.91
C GLY A 21 12.39 35.40 23.55
N PRO A 22 11.62 34.83 22.61
CA PRO A 22 11.56 35.30 21.24
C PRO A 22 11.22 36.79 21.20
N ALA A 23 11.96 37.53 20.37
CA ALA A 23 11.67 38.90 20.05
C ALA A 23 10.21 39.00 19.59
N SER A 24 9.33 39.51 20.46
CA SER A 24 8.13 40.17 19.99
C SER A 24 8.64 41.34 19.16
N ALA A 25 8.58 41.22 17.84
CA ALA A 25 8.76 42.38 16.98
C ALA A 25 7.68 43.37 17.41
N GLY A 26 8.08 44.42 18.14
CA GLY A 26 7.18 45.49 18.49
C GLY A 26 6.62 46.04 17.19
N THR A 27 5.32 45.86 16.97
CA THR A 27 4.62 46.57 15.90
C THR A 27 4.32 47.98 16.38
N ILE A 28 4.35 48.95 15.48
CA ILE A 28 3.99 50.33 15.81
C ILE A 28 2.54 50.31 16.31
N LEU A 29 2.34 50.66 17.58
CA LEU A 29 1.01 50.96 18.09
C LEU A 29 0.54 52.23 17.36
N PRO A 30 -0.54 52.17 16.56
CA PRO A 30 -1.06 53.37 15.93
C PRO A 30 -1.45 54.36 17.04
N PRO A 31 -1.16 55.66 16.88
CA PRO A 31 -1.50 56.65 17.88
C PRO A 31 -3.02 56.74 18.02
N GLY A 32 -3.54 56.68 19.26
CA GLY A 32 -4.98 56.81 19.54
C GLY A 32 -5.55 58.17 19.13
N GLU A 33 -4.69 59.17 18.99
CA GLU A 33 -4.97 60.48 18.41
C GLU A 33 -3.82 60.81 17.43
N THR A 34 -4.12 60.91 16.14
CA THR A 34 -3.11 61.10 15.09
C THR A 34 -2.89 62.58 14.83
N THR A 35 -1.64 63.04 14.88
CA THR A 35 -1.24 64.39 14.47
C THR A 35 -0.91 64.41 12.98
N PHE A 36 -1.50 65.35 12.25
CA PHE A 36 -1.22 65.61 10.85
C PHE A 36 -0.34 66.84 10.73
N LEU A 37 0.65 66.79 9.85
CA LEU A 37 1.60 67.87 9.60
C LEU A 37 1.39 68.46 8.20
N ASP A 38 1.75 69.73 8.03
CA ASP A 38 1.83 70.42 6.74
C ASP A 38 3.13 70.09 5.98
N GLU A 39 3.32 70.67 4.78
CA GLU A 39 4.52 70.42 3.96
C GLU A 39 5.83 70.90 4.61
N ASN A 40 5.74 71.70 5.67
CA ASN A 40 6.84 72.30 6.40
C ASN A 40 7.08 71.63 7.77
N GLY A 41 6.31 70.59 8.10
CA GLY A 41 6.42 69.83 9.35
C GLY A 41 5.71 70.46 10.55
N HIS A 42 4.92 71.52 10.38
CA HIS A 42 4.11 72.09 11.46
C HIS A 42 2.77 71.34 11.58
N PRO A 43 2.16 71.30 12.78
CA PRO A 43 0.83 70.71 12.93
C PRO A 43 -0.20 71.41 12.04
N LEU A 44 -0.99 70.62 11.32
CA LEU A 44 -2.00 71.09 10.39
C LEU A 44 -3.25 71.58 11.14
N ALA A 45 -3.12 72.74 11.79
CA ALA A 45 -4.17 73.33 12.60
C ALA A 45 -5.49 73.46 11.82
N ALA A 46 -6.57 72.92 12.39
CA ALA A 46 -7.92 72.93 11.80
C ALA A 46 -8.03 72.31 10.40
N GLY A 47 -7.07 71.46 9.99
CA GLY A 47 -7.10 70.75 8.72
C GLY A 47 -8.20 69.69 8.61
N CYS A 48 -8.21 68.97 7.49
CA CYS A 48 -9.26 68.03 7.12
C CYS A 48 -8.66 66.71 6.65
N ALA A 49 -9.03 65.60 7.32
CA ALA A 49 -8.63 64.25 6.94
C ALA A 49 -9.81 63.47 6.34
N TYR A 50 -9.71 63.11 5.06
CA TYR A 50 -10.69 62.33 4.35
C TYR A 50 -10.29 60.86 4.30
N PHE A 51 -11.29 59.98 4.43
CA PHE A 51 -11.10 58.53 4.37
C PHE A 51 -11.99 57.91 3.29
N TYR A 52 -11.38 57.24 2.33
CA TYR A 52 -12.08 56.64 1.20
C TYR A 52 -11.78 55.16 1.06
N VAL A 53 -12.66 54.47 0.31
CA VAL A 53 -12.32 53.16 -0.25
C VAL A 53 -11.10 53.31 -1.17
N PRO A 54 -10.07 52.45 -1.08
CA PRO A 54 -8.90 52.53 -1.95
C PRO A 54 -9.26 52.62 -3.43
N GLY A 55 -8.61 53.54 -4.15
CA GLY A 55 -8.84 53.76 -5.58
C GLY A 55 -10.10 54.55 -5.94
N THR A 56 -10.92 54.99 -4.97
CA THR A 56 -12.13 55.77 -5.22
C THR A 56 -12.15 57.08 -4.41
N THR A 57 -13.23 57.85 -4.56
CA THR A 57 -13.58 59.01 -3.71
C THR A 57 -14.82 58.73 -2.84
N SER A 58 -15.21 57.45 -2.73
CA SER A 58 -16.36 57.03 -1.94
C SER A 58 -16.00 57.00 -0.45
N PRO A 59 -16.70 57.78 0.42
CA PRO A 59 -16.44 57.80 1.86
C PRO A 59 -16.44 56.41 2.48
N LYS A 60 -15.41 56.08 3.26
CA LYS A 60 -15.36 54.87 4.09
C LYS A 60 -15.40 55.28 5.56
N ALA A 61 -16.18 54.56 6.37
CA ALA A 61 -16.39 54.90 7.78
C ALA A 61 -15.09 54.77 8.59
N THR A 62 -14.89 55.75 9.48
CA THR A 62 -13.95 55.71 10.60
C THR A 62 -14.70 56.07 11.87
N TYR A 63 -14.13 55.83 13.05
CA TYR A 63 -14.84 55.86 14.33
C TYR A 63 -14.06 56.60 15.41
N THR A 64 -14.80 57.16 16.37
CA THR A 64 -14.25 57.89 17.53
C THR A 64 -13.69 56.99 18.62
N SER A 65 -13.93 55.68 18.55
CA SER A 65 -13.40 54.69 19.51
C SER A 65 -13.20 53.33 18.85
N SER A 66 -12.42 52.47 19.51
CA SER A 66 -12.21 51.08 19.08
C SER A 66 -13.49 50.22 19.06
N GLY A 67 -14.54 50.64 19.77
CA GLY A 67 -15.85 49.97 19.78
C GLY A 67 -16.66 50.14 18.48
N GLN A 68 -16.23 51.01 17.57
CA GLN A 68 -16.87 51.25 16.26
C GLN A 68 -18.37 51.60 16.33
N THR A 69 -18.83 52.19 17.43
CA THR A 69 -20.24 52.51 17.67
C THR A 69 -20.63 53.92 17.23
N VAL A 70 -19.68 54.87 17.22
CA VAL A 70 -19.91 56.27 16.82
C VAL A 70 -18.94 56.63 15.69
N ALA A 71 -19.48 56.77 14.49
CA ALA A 71 -18.73 57.13 13.30
C ALA A 71 -18.25 58.59 13.34
N ASN A 72 -17.02 58.83 12.89
CA ASN A 72 -16.55 60.17 12.60
C ASN A 72 -17.28 60.75 11.38
N THR A 73 -17.35 62.08 11.32
CA THR A 73 -17.71 62.77 10.07
C THR A 73 -16.64 62.53 9.00
N ASN A 74 -17.00 62.65 7.73
CA ASN A 74 -16.04 62.56 6.62
C ASN A 74 -16.19 63.79 5.71
N PRO A 75 -15.23 64.74 5.72
CA PRO A 75 -13.92 64.67 6.38
C PRO A 75 -13.99 64.71 7.92
N VAL A 76 -12.95 64.13 8.54
CA VAL A 76 -12.65 64.32 9.97
C VAL A 76 -11.96 65.67 10.12
N GLN A 77 -12.55 66.57 10.89
CA GLN A 77 -11.96 67.88 11.16
C GLN A 77 -10.90 67.75 12.26
N LEU A 78 -9.72 68.30 12.02
CA LEU A 78 -8.60 68.28 12.97
C LEU A 78 -8.74 69.40 14.00
N ASP A 79 -8.16 69.21 15.18
CA ASP A 79 -8.11 70.26 16.22
C ASP A 79 -7.08 71.36 15.89
N ALA A 80 -6.97 72.36 16.77
CA ALA A 80 -6.00 73.46 16.61
C ALA A 80 -4.52 73.00 16.65
N ALA A 81 -4.26 71.78 17.11
CA ALA A 81 -2.95 71.13 17.10
C ALA A 81 -2.83 70.08 15.96
N GLY A 82 -3.75 70.07 15.00
CA GLY A 82 -3.73 69.15 13.85
C GLY A 82 -4.03 67.70 14.20
N ARG A 83 -4.77 67.43 15.28
CA ARG A 83 -5.03 66.09 15.81
C ARG A 83 -6.46 65.61 15.58
N ALA A 84 -6.64 64.30 15.45
CA ALA A 84 -7.94 63.64 15.50
C ALA A 84 -7.87 62.18 15.96
N ILE A 85 -8.94 61.69 16.60
CA ILE A 85 -9.12 60.28 16.97
C ILE A 85 -9.76 59.52 15.81
N ILE A 86 -9.05 58.54 15.27
CA ILE A 86 -9.47 57.81 14.06
C ILE A 86 -9.24 56.31 14.29
N TYR A 87 -10.32 55.56 14.45
CA TYR A 87 -10.35 54.09 14.40
C TYR A 87 -10.98 53.62 13.09
N GLY A 88 -10.54 52.49 12.54
CA GLY A 88 -11.07 51.94 11.30
C GLY A 88 -10.62 50.49 11.09
N THR A 89 -11.20 49.81 10.10
CA THR A 89 -10.92 48.41 9.77
C THR A 89 -10.56 48.22 8.30
N GLY A 90 -9.56 47.37 8.03
CA GLY A 90 -9.00 47.15 6.68
C GLY A 90 -8.26 48.35 6.07
N THR A 91 -8.17 48.40 4.73
CA THR A 91 -7.40 49.42 3.99
C THR A 91 -8.22 50.66 3.65
N TYR A 92 -7.58 51.83 3.69
CA TYR A 92 -8.15 53.15 3.42
C TYR A 92 -7.24 53.93 2.46
N ARG A 93 -7.83 54.76 1.62
CA ARG A 93 -7.14 55.91 1.02
C ARG A 93 -7.38 57.12 1.91
N GLN A 94 -6.31 57.73 2.38
CA GLN A 94 -6.34 58.88 3.27
C GLN A 94 -5.85 60.12 2.52
N VAL A 95 -6.71 61.14 2.46
CA VAL A 95 -6.38 62.41 1.80
C VAL A 95 -6.44 63.52 2.86
N VAL A 96 -5.36 64.28 3.00
CA VAL A 96 -5.28 65.36 3.99
C VAL A 96 -5.20 66.70 3.29
N LYS A 97 -6.02 67.66 3.74
CA LYS A 97 -6.14 69.00 3.17
C LYS A 97 -6.03 70.07 4.25
N LYS A 98 -5.55 71.26 3.85
CA LYS A 98 -5.49 72.45 4.69
C LYS A 98 -6.88 72.92 5.10
N ALA A 99 -6.94 73.71 6.18
CA ALA A 99 -8.15 74.44 6.54
C ALA A 99 -8.56 75.38 5.39
N GLY A 100 -9.85 75.44 5.11
CA GLY A 100 -10.43 76.36 4.15
C GLY A 100 -10.69 77.76 4.72
N PRO A 101 -11.32 78.64 3.93
CA PRO A 101 -11.45 80.07 4.26
C PRO A 101 -12.44 80.37 5.40
N ASN A 102 -13.21 79.37 5.87
CA ASN A 102 -14.29 79.55 6.86
C ASN A 102 -13.85 79.05 8.25
N PRO A 103 -13.54 79.92 9.23
CA PRO A 103 -13.01 79.50 10.53
C PRO A 103 -13.95 78.60 11.35
N GLY A 104 -15.28 78.76 11.19
CA GLY A 104 -16.27 77.94 11.88
C GLY A 104 -16.57 76.59 11.20
N LEU A 105 -16.19 76.43 9.92
CA LEU A 105 -16.39 75.23 9.12
C LEU A 105 -15.18 75.02 8.18
N PRO A 106 -13.98 74.76 8.73
CA PRO A 106 -12.73 74.78 7.97
C PRO A 106 -12.66 73.68 6.90
N CYS A 107 -13.52 72.67 6.95
CA CYS A 107 -13.60 71.62 5.95
C CYS A 107 -14.68 71.83 4.88
N SER A 108 -15.35 72.99 4.87
CA SER A 108 -16.44 73.30 3.94
C SER A 108 -16.37 74.74 3.39
N PRO A 109 -15.71 74.97 2.24
CA PRO A 109 -14.84 74.02 1.51
C PRO A 109 -13.49 73.88 2.24
N ALA A 110 -12.81 72.73 2.09
CA ALA A 110 -11.43 72.57 2.54
C ALA A 110 -10.44 73.33 1.63
N GLY A 111 -9.24 73.60 2.15
CA GLY A 111 -8.14 74.21 1.39
C GLY A 111 -7.37 73.21 0.54
N ASP A 112 -6.13 73.58 0.18
CA ASP A 112 -5.27 72.78 -0.69
C ASP A 112 -4.95 71.39 -0.11
N GLN A 113 -4.76 70.41 -1.00
CA GLN A 113 -4.33 69.07 -0.60
C GLN A 113 -2.86 69.06 -0.19
N VAL A 114 -2.59 68.52 1.00
CA VAL A 114 -1.24 68.33 1.53
C VAL A 114 -0.67 67.00 1.02
N TRP A 115 -1.43 65.91 1.14
CA TRP A 115 -1.03 64.58 0.66
C TRP A 115 -2.21 63.61 0.49
N ASP A 116 -1.93 62.51 -0.21
CA ASP A 116 -2.86 61.42 -0.52
C ASP A 116 -2.09 60.10 -0.49
N GLN A 117 -2.42 59.22 0.46
CA GLN A 117 -1.69 57.98 0.68
C GLN A 117 -2.65 56.83 1.04
N LEU A 118 -2.21 55.60 0.77
CA LEU A 118 -2.87 54.42 1.31
C LEU A 118 -2.41 54.17 2.74
N THR A 119 -3.35 53.84 3.61
CA THR A 119 -3.10 53.40 4.99
C THR A 119 -3.99 52.20 5.31
N ALA A 120 -3.62 51.38 6.28
CA ALA A 120 -4.39 50.20 6.66
C ALA A 120 -4.47 50.06 8.17
N SER A 121 -5.63 49.60 8.64
CA SER A 121 -5.74 49.03 9.98
C SER A 121 -4.85 47.80 10.08
N THR A 122 -4.35 47.52 11.28
CA THR A 122 -3.58 46.30 11.59
C THR A 122 -4.46 45.07 11.77
N ASP A 123 -5.74 45.14 11.38
CA ASP A 123 -6.67 44.00 11.44
C ASP A 123 -6.22 42.87 10.51
N SER A 124 -5.43 41.96 11.05
CA SER A 124 -5.21 40.61 10.56
C SER A 124 -4.64 39.73 11.70
N SER A 125 -5.32 38.64 12.03
CA SER A 125 -4.85 37.50 12.85
C SER A 125 -3.91 37.87 14.01
N THR A 126 -4.46 38.25 15.17
CA THR A 126 -3.61 38.41 16.36
C THR A 126 -2.97 37.06 16.69
N THR A 127 -1.67 36.94 16.50
CA THR A 127 -0.89 35.78 16.91
C THR A 127 -0.44 36.02 18.35
N ILE A 128 -0.90 35.17 19.27
CA ILE A 128 -0.71 35.30 20.71
C ILE A 128 0.31 34.25 21.15
N TYR A 129 1.44 34.67 21.71
CA TYR A 129 2.35 33.73 22.36
C TYR A 129 1.99 33.60 23.84
N ALA A 130 1.49 32.43 24.25
CA ALA A 130 0.97 32.19 25.59
C ALA A 130 1.99 31.51 26.54
N GLY A 131 3.24 31.33 26.09
CA GLY A 131 4.30 30.69 26.87
C GLY A 131 4.09 29.19 27.05
N ALA A 132 4.57 28.64 28.17
CA ALA A 132 4.35 27.24 28.51
C ALA A 132 2.91 27.01 28.99
N SER A 133 2.26 25.94 28.51
CA SER A 133 0.94 25.56 28.99
C SER A 133 0.98 24.97 30.39
N ALA A 134 -0.16 24.97 31.07
CA ALA A 134 -0.37 24.33 32.36
C ALA A 134 -1.61 23.41 32.29
N GLY A 135 -2.02 22.85 33.43
CA GLY A 135 -3.16 21.96 33.54
C GLY A 135 -2.79 20.48 33.42
N THR A 136 -3.68 19.68 32.85
CA THR A 136 -3.52 18.23 32.68
C THR A 136 -3.35 17.86 31.19
N PRO A 137 -2.93 16.63 30.84
CA PRO A 137 -2.80 16.18 29.46
C PRO A 137 -3.97 16.51 28.51
N ASN A 138 -5.20 16.45 29.00
CA ASN A 138 -6.41 16.61 28.19
C ASN A 138 -7.23 17.86 28.59
N ALA A 139 -6.80 18.62 29.59
CA ALA A 139 -7.41 19.88 29.98
C ALA A 139 -6.31 20.92 30.20
N ILE A 140 -6.00 21.63 29.13
CA ILE A 140 -4.87 22.54 29.00
C ILE A 140 -5.31 23.94 29.37
N THR A 141 -4.44 24.67 30.08
CA THR A 141 -4.65 26.08 30.39
C THR A 141 -3.46 26.89 29.88
N VAL A 142 -3.70 28.07 29.32
CA VAL A 142 -2.63 28.96 28.82
C VAL A 142 -2.90 30.41 29.21
N THR A 143 -1.86 31.21 29.37
CA THR A 143 -1.97 32.65 29.66
C THR A 143 -1.95 33.44 28.36
N ALA A 144 -3.09 33.48 27.67
CA ALA A 144 -3.30 34.18 26.41
C ALA A 144 -4.19 35.42 26.63
N ALA A 145 -3.69 36.45 27.31
CA ALA A 145 -4.52 37.60 27.74
C ALA A 145 -5.14 38.41 26.59
N ALA A 146 -4.56 38.33 25.38
CA ALA A 146 -5.06 38.98 24.18
C ALA A 146 -6.15 38.17 23.44
N PHE A 147 -6.47 36.96 23.91
CA PHE A 147 -7.52 36.15 23.29
C PHE A 147 -8.89 36.70 23.68
N SER A 148 -9.72 36.97 22.68
CA SER A 148 -11.06 37.56 22.85
C SER A 148 -12.18 36.70 22.28
N GLY A 149 -11.84 35.53 21.71
CA GLY A 149 -12.79 34.69 20.99
C GLY A 149 -13.17 35.26 19.62
N ALA A 150 -12.34 36.14 19.05
CA ALA A 150 -12.53 36.62 17.69
C ALA A 150 -12.05 35.55 16.69
N ASP A 151 -12.74 35.45 15.56
CA ASP A 151 -12.42 34.48 14.52
C ASP A 151 -11.00 34.70 13.96
N GLY A 152 -10.28 33.60 13.71
CA GLY A 152 -8.93 33.62 13.14
C GLY A 152 -7.81 34.04 14.09
N GLN A 153 -8.07 34.18 15.40
CA GLN A 153 -7.00 34.38 16.39
C GLN A 153 -6.13 33.12 16.52
N VAL A 154 -4.81 33.29 16.50
CA VAL A 154 -3.84 32.19 16.62
C VAL A 154 -3.20 32.23 18.00
N ILE A 155 -3.11 31.08 18.68
CA ILE A 155 -2.38 30.93 19.94
C ILE A 155 -1.20 29.99 19.72
N ASN A 156 -0.01 30.48 20.04
CA ASN A 156 1.23 29.70 20.06
C ASN A 156 1.64 29.46 21.51
N PHE A 157 1.92 28.22 21.89
CA PHE A 157 2.36 27.85 23.24
C PHE A 157 3.33 26.67 23.21
N ILE A 158 4.08 26.47 24.29
CA ILE A 158 4.87 25.25 24.51
C ILE A 158 4.03 24.29 25.34
N SER A 159 3.71 23.11 24.80
CA SER A 159 2.96 22.12 25.58
C SER A 159 3.81 21.55 26.71
N THR A 160 3.29 21.49 27.94
CA THR A 160 4.01 20.86 29.07
C THR A 160 3.63 19.40 29.29
N ASN A 161 2.48 18.97 28.75
CA ASN A 161 1.98 17.61 28.86
C ASN A 161 1.77 16.99 27.47
N THR A 162 1.87 15.67 27.39
CA THR A 162 1.48 14.91 26.20
C THR A 162 0.01 14.47 26.33
N ASN A 163 -0.86 14.82 25.38
CA ASN A 163 -2.27 14.42 25.45
C ASN A 163 -2.42 12.90 25.26
N THR A 164 -3.45 12.33 25.88
CA THR A 164 -3.75 10.88 25.83
C THR A 164 -5.10 10.57 25.18
N GLY A 165 -5.81 11.61 24.75
CA GLY A 165 -7.11 11.55 24.09
C GLY A 165 -7.55 12.94 23.65
N ALA A 166 -8.87 13.15 23.55
CA ALA A 166 -9.44 14.46 23.24
C ALA A 166 -9.01 15.50 24.27
N ALA A 167 -8.62 16.69 23.81
CA ALA A 167 -8.08 17.73 24.67
C ALA A 167 -8.80 19.07 24.48
N THR A 168 -8.98 19.80 25.58
CA THR A 168 -9.46 21.18 25.58
C THR A 168 -8.37 22.16 25.97
N ILE A 169 -8.47 23.41 25.52
CA ILE A 169 -7.68 24.54 26.00
C ILE A 169 -8.59 25.60 26.63
N ASN A 170 -8.14 26.19 27.75
CA ASN A 170 -8.77 27.35 28.37
C ASN A 170 -7.81 28.55 28.33
N PRO A 171 -7.95 29.45 27.36
CA PRO A 171 -7.14 30.66 27.25
C PRO A 171 -7.56 31.69 28.32
N SER A 172 -6.69 31.96 29.30
CA SER A 172 -6.89 33.01 30.33
C SER A 172 -8.24 33.01 31.05
N GLY A 173 -8.88 31.84 31.19
CA GLY A 173 -10.19 31.72 31.86
C GLY A 173 -11.41 31.99 30.95
N PHE A 174 -11.23 32.10 29.63
CA PHE A 174 -12.31 32.25 28.66
C PHE A 174 -13.35 31.11 28.70
N GLY A 175 -12.92 29.91 29.09
CA GLY A 175 -13.72 28.69 29.04
C GLY A 175 -12.99 27.58 28.30
N ALA A 176 -13.31 26.33 28.59
CA ALA A 176 -12.68 25.19 27.94
C ALA A 176 -13.23 25.03 26.51
N VAL A 177 -12.35 25.19 25.52
CA VAL A 177 -12.63 25.04 24.09
C VAL A 177 -11.94 23.79 23.57
N GLN A 178 -12.62 22.98 22.75
CA GLN A 178 -12.02 21.78 22.16
C GLN A 178 -10.91 22.13 21.16
N ILE A 179 -9.83 21.36 21.20
CA ILE A 179 -8.80 21.38 20.17
C ILE A 179 -9.09 20.21 19.22
N MET A 180 -9.23 20.52 17.94
CA MET A 180 -9.49 19.56 16.88
C MET A 180 -8.28 19.44 15.96
N ARG A 181 -8.14 18.28 15.35
CA ARG A 181 -7.26 18.04 14.21
C ARG A 181 -8.07 18.10 12.92
N ASP A 182 -7.49 18.66 11.88
CA ASP A 182 -8.11 18.65 10.56
C ASP A 182 -7.83 17.33 9.83
N SER A 183 -8.87 16.76 9.22
CA SER A 183 -8.79 15.53 8.42
C SER A 183 -9.42 15.74 7.04
N SER A 184 -9.29 14.74 6.15
CA SER A 184 -9.96 14.74 4.84
C SER A 184 -11.49 14.75 4.91
N THR A 185 -12.07 14.44 6.07
CA THR A 185 -13.52 14.42 6.31
C THR A 185 -13.99 15.57 7.21
N GLY A 186 -13.09 16.48 7.60
CA GLY A 186 -13.37 17.62 8.48
C GLY A 186 -12.67 17.53 9.84
N PRO A 187 -12.96 18.48 10.75
CA PRO A 187 -12.32 18.52 12.06
C PRO A 187 -12.77 17.38 12.98
N GLU A 188 -11.82 16.70 13.61
CA GLU A 188 -12.05 15.60 14.56
C GLU A 188 -11.35 15.86 15.90
N PRO A 189 -11.83 15.28 17.02
CA PRO A 189 -11.11 15.35 18.30
C PRO A 189 -9.72 14.72 18.24
N LEU A 190 -8.81 15.24 19.06
CA LEU A 190 -7.50 14.60 19.27
C LEU A 190 -7.66 13.18 19.84
N THR A 191 -6.70 12.30 19.50
CA THR A 191 -6.71 10.88 19.88
C THR A 191 -5.60 10.49 20.85
N GLY A 192 -4.60 11.35 21.04
CA GLY A 192 -3.45 11.13 21.91
C GLY A 192 -2.13 11.26 21.14
N GLY A 193 -1.18 12.00 21.70
CA GLY A 193 0.15 12.21 21.13
C GLY A 193 0.27 13.36 20.11
N GLU A 194 -0.82 14.03 19.76
CA GLU A 194 -0.78 15.21 18.88
C GLU A 194 -0.17 16.44 19.57
N LEU A 195 -0.41 16.58 20.87
CA LEU A 195 0.23 17.55 21.75
C LEU A 195 1.30 16.78 22.52
N VAL A 196 2.57 17.13 22.32
CA VAL A 196 3.70 16.46 22.99
C VAL A 196 4.35 17.43 23.95
N ALA A 197 4.63 16.99 25.17
CA ALA A 197 5.38 17.77 26.15
C ALA A 197 6.67 18.34 25.51
N THR A 198 7.05 19.55 25.91
CA THR A 198 8.16 20.37 25.38
C THR A 198 8.06 20.86 23.94
N ASN A 199 7.07 20.43 23.15
CA ASN A 199 6.93 20.91 21.78
C ASN A 199 6.15 22.23 21.69
N ALA A 200 6.53 23.05 20.71
CA ALA A 200 5.74 24.22 20.32
C ALA A 200 4.48 23.78 19.56
N VAL A 201 3.35 24.38 19.91
CA VAL A 201 2.03 24.12 19.33
C VAL A 201 1.45 25.43 18.86
N SER A 202 0.87 25.42 17.65
CA SER A 202 0.10 26.53 17.10
C SER A 202 -1.33 26.07 16.86
N ILE A 203 -2.30 26.86 17.34
CA ILE A 203 -3.73 26.62 17.16
C ILE A 203 -4.42 27.88 16.64
N ILE A 204 -5.43 27.74 15.78
CA ILE A 204 -6.26 28.83 15.28
C ILE A 204 -7.71 28.66 15.76
N TYR A 205 -8.34 29.75 16.20
CA TYR A 205 -9.72 29.75 16.64
C TYR A 205 -10.68 29.94 15.47
N ASP A 206 -11.65 29.03 15.33
CA ASP A 206 -12.84 29.18 14.49
C ASP A 206 -14.01 29.57 15.40
N ALA A 207 -14.43 30.84 15.32
CA ALA A 207 -15.52 31.36 16.13
C ALA A 207 -16.90 30.85 15.71
N THR A 208 -17.04 30.40 14.46
CA THR A 208 -18.30 29.86 13.92
C THR A 208 -18.55 28.46 14.48
N ALA A 209 -17.52 27.63 14.49
CA ALA A 209 -17.58 26.27 15.02
C ALA A 209 -17.32 26.20 16.54
N GLY A 210 -16.74 27.25 17.14
CA GLY A 210 -16.43 27.31 18.57
C GLY A 210 -15.33 26.32 18.97
N ILE A 211 -14.34 26.12 18.09
CA ILE A 211 -13.25 25.16 18.26
C ILE A 211 -11.90 25.80 17.92
N PHE A 212 -10.83 25.17 18.39
CA PHE A 212 -9.48 25.44 17.91
C PHE A 212 -9.02 24.36 16.94
N HIS A 213 -8.45 24.74 15.81
CA HIS A 213 -7.77 23.83 14.90
C HIS A 213 -6.28 23.84 15.19
N ILE A 214 -5.65 22.67 15.32
CA ILE A 214 -4.20 22.57 15.46
C ILE A 214 -3.51 22.74 14.09
N LEU A 215 -2.68 23.79 13.97
CA LEU A 215 -1.96 24.14 12.75
C LEU A 215 -0.58 23.49 12.65
N SER A 216 -0.03 23.06 13.79
CA SER A 216 1.26 22.36 13.86
C SER A 216 1.07 20.97 14.44
N PRO A 217 0.51 20.00 13.68
CA PRO A 217 0.80 18.63 14.02
C PRO A 217 2.30 18.44 13.79
N VAL A 218 3.07 18.27 14.85
CA VAL A 218 4.35 17.55 14.74
C VAL A 218 4.01 16.25 14.03
N THR A 219 4.61 16.02 12.86
CA THR A 219 4.31 14.87 12.01
C THR A 219 4.64 13.58 12.74
N TRP A 220 3.68 13.08 13.52
CA TRP A 220 3.59 11.71 14.01
C TRP A 220 2.72 10.97 13.02
N PRO A 221 3.24 9.83 12.55
CA PRO A 221 3.25 9.53 11.13
C PRO A 221 1.84 9.69 10.61
N ASN A 222 1.75 10.35 9.46
CA ASN A 222 0.65 10.13 8.55
C ASN A 222 0.13 8.68 8.70
N THR A 223 -1.17 8.49 8.59
CA THR A 223 -1.68 7.29 7.90
C THR A 223 -0.62 6.88 6.90
N SER A 224 0.07 5.77 7.17
CA SER A 224 1.35 5.50 6.53
C SER A 224 1.08 5.63 5.04
N GLY A 225 1.88 6.39 4.29
CA GLY A 225 1.74 6.44 2.83
C GLY A 225 1.76 5.05 2.19
N VAL A 226 2.05 4.01 2.98
CA VAL A 226 1.91 2.59 2.72
C VAL A 226 0.52 2.09 3.15
N PRO A 227 -0.37 1.74 2.19
CA PRO A 227 -1.67 1.15 2.49
C PRO A 227 -1.58 -0.15 3.30
N VAL A 228 -2.58 -0.40 4.15
CA VAL A 228 -2.73 -1.67 4.89
C VAL A 228 -2.78 -2.84 3.90
N GLY A 229 -2.12 -3.96 4.24
CA GLY A 229 -1.99 -5.12 3.35
C GLY A 229 -0.81 -5.04 2.38
N SER A 230 -0.13 -3.89 2.28
CA SER A 230 1.14 -3.80 1.54
C SER A 230 2.24 -4.58 2.26
N ALA A 231 3.13 -5.19 1.48
CA ALA A 231 4.31 -5.88 1.97
C ALA A 231 5.60 -5.12 1.58
N LEU A 232 6.60 -5.16 2.45
CA LEU A 232 7.92 -4.59 2.19
C LEU A 232 9.04 -5.53 2.65
N PRO A 233 10.22 -5.45 2.02
CA PRO A 233 11.41 -6.13 2.50
C PRO A 233 12.00 -5.39 3.73
N VAL A 234 12.44 -6.16 4.72
CA VAL A 234 13.02 -5.69 5.98
C VAL A 234 14.38 -6.37 6.20
N PHE A 235 15.43 -5.55 6.37
CA PHE A 235 16.77 -6.03 6.71
C PHE A 235 16.99 -6.21 8.22
N GLY A 236 16.10 -5.67 9.05
CA GLY A 236 16.15 -5.80 10.50
C GLY A 236 15.67 -7.16 11.03
N PHE A 237 16.11 -7.50 12.24
CA PHE A 237 15.74 -8.74 12.95
C PHE A 237 14.35 -8.67 13.61
N THR A 238 13.78 -7.47 13.76
CA THR A 238 12.46 -7.24 14.37
C THR A 238 11.55 -6.53 13.38
N ALA A 239 10.27 -6.91 13.37
CA ALA A 239 9.28 -6.25 12.51
C ALA A 239 9.10 -4.78 12.94
N PRO A 240 9.05 -3.83 11.98
CA PRO A 240 8.78 -2.43 12.29
C PRO A 240 7.41 -2.24 12.97
N THR A 241 7.24 -1.16 13.73
CA THR A 241 5.96 -0.82 14.37
C THR A 241 4.83 -0.71 13.33
N GLY A 242 3.70 -1.38 13.59
CA GLY A 242 2.56 -1.47 12.67
C GLY A 242 2.72 -2.53 11.57
N TYR A 243 3.78 -3.33 11.60
CA TYR A 243 4.01 -4.45 10.70
C TYR A 243 4.18 -5.77 11.47
N ALA A 244 3.97 -6.89 10.79
CA ALA A 244 4.41 -8.20 11.23
C ALA A 244 5.12 -8.95 10.11
N PHE A 245 6.09 -9.80 10.47
CA PHE A 245 6.74 -10.67 9.49
C PHE A 245 5.74 -11.64 8.86
N ALA A 246 5.88 -11.92 7.58
CA ALA A 246 4.94 -12.71 6.78
C ALA A 246 5.36 -14.20 6.75
N TYR A 247 5.03 -14.95 7.80
CA TYR A 247 5.37 -16.38 7.92
C TYR A 247 4.14 -17.28 8.09
N GLY A 248 2.97 -16.82 7.65
CA GLY A 248 1.74 -17.63 7.64
C GLY A 248 0.96 -17.66 8.95
N GLN A 249 1.35 -16.85 9.95
CA GLN A 249 0.71 -16.87 11.27
C GLN A 249 -0.71 -16.34 11.24
N ALA A 250 -1.52 -16.83 12.19
CA ALA A 250 -2.86 -16.34 12.43
C ALA A 250 -2.83 -15.05 13.25
N VAL A 251 -3.62 -14.06 12.85
CA VAL A 251 -3.81 -12.76 13.52
C VAL A 251 -5.30 -12.50 13.77
N SER A 252 -5.60 -11.67 14.76
CA SER A 252 -6.99 -11.39 15.19
C SER A 252 -7.80 -10.64 14.12
N ARG A 253 -8.99 -11.14 13.79
CA ARG A 253 -9.94 -10.48 12.87
C ARG A 253 -10.46 -9.16 13.42
N THR A 254 -10.68 -9.06 14.73
CA THR A 254 -11.22 -7.85 15.36
C THR A 254 -10.16 -6.76 15.48
N THR A 255 -8.93 -7.14 15.83
CA THR A 255 -7.81 -6.20 15.98
C THR A 255 -7.34 -5.66 14.62
N TYR A 256 -7.37 -6.50 13.58
CA TYR A 256 -6.86 -6.15 12.25
C TYR A 256 -7.95 -6.24 11.18
N ALA A 257 -9.13 -5.66 11.47
CA ALA A 257 -10.28 -5.68 10.57
C ALA A 257 -9.99 -5.02 9.22
N SER A 258 -9.25 -3.90 9.20
CA SER A 258 -8.85 -3.21 7.96
C SER A 258 -7.95 -4.09 7.08
N LEU A 259 -7.01 -4.83 7.69
CA LEU A 259 -6.17 -5.78 6.97
C LEU A 259 -7.00 -6.95 6.42
N MET A 260 -7.91 -7.50 7.23
CA MET A 260 -8.79 -8.59 6.79
C MET A 260 -9.60 -8.17 5.56
N THR A 261 -10.18 -6.96 5.57
CA THR A 261 -10.88 -6.41 4.40
C THR A 261 -9.95 -6.24 3.19
N ALA A 262 -8.69 -5.83 3.39
CA ALA A 262 -7.74 -5.61 2.31
C ALA A 262 -7.25 -6.91 1.63
N ILE A 263 -7.19 -8.04 2.36
CA ILE A 263 -6.59 -9.29 1.85
C ILE A 263 -7.59 -10.44 1.63
N THR A 264 -8.89 -10.16 1.79
CA THR A 264 -9.97 -11.11 1.49
C THR A 264 -10.90 -10.56 0.42
N SER A 265 -11.68 -11.43 -0.21
CA SER A 265 -12.72 -11.02 -1.16
C SER A 265 -14.08 -11.42 -0.61
N ALA A 266 -14.97 -10.44 -0.41
CA ALA A 266 -16.35 -10.66 -0.02
C ALA A 266 -17.26 -10.44 -1.23
N GLN A 267 -18.03 -11.46 -1.61
CA GLN A 267 -18.97 -11.40 -2.74
C GLN A 267 -20.30 -12.03 -2.36
N THR A 268 -21.38 -11.59 -2.99
CA THR A 268 -22.67 -12.27 -2.86
C THR A 268 -22.66 -13.53 -3.70
N ALA A 269 -23.11 -14.66 -3.12
CA ALA A 269 -23.29 -15.91 -3.85
C ALA A 269 -24.60 -16.59 -3.43
N SER A 270 -25.11 -17.43 -4.32
CA SER A 270 -26.24 -18.31 -4.09
C SER A 270 -25.74 -19.72 -3.75
N LEU A 271 -26.20 -20.22 -2.61
CA LEU A 271 -25.93 -21.54 -2.08
C LEU A 271 -27.20 -22.38 -2.19
N SER A 272 -27.02 -23.68 -2.48
CA SER A 272 -28.09 -24.67 -2.51
C SER A 272 -27.71 -25.83 -1.58
N SER A 273 -28.58 -26.15 -0.63
CA SER A 273 -28.35 -27.23 0.32
C SER A 273 -28.06 -28.55 -0.41
N GLY A 274 -26.99 -29.24 -0.01
CA GLY A 274 -26.55 -30.50 -0.63
C GLY A 274 -25.73 -30.33 -1.92
N SER A 275 -25.51 -29.11 -2.40
CA SER A 275 -24.67 -28.83 -3.57
C SER A 275 -23.27 -28.37 -3.17
N PRO A 276 -22.19 -28.87 -3.81
CA PRO A 276 -20.85 -28.31 -3.66
C PRO A 276 -20.64 -27.04 -4.49
N THR A 277 -21.55 -26.70 -5.40
CA THR A 277 -21.40 -25.56 -6.31
C THR A 277 -22.15 -24.34 -5.80
N ILE A 278 -21.43 -23.23 -5.64
CA ILE A 278 -21.98 -21.89 -5.40
C ILE A 278 -22.01 -21.11 -6.71
N THR A 279 -23.03 -20.26 -6.89
CA THR A 279 -23.25 -19.50 -8.13
C THR A 279 -23.50 -18.01 -7.83
N GLY A 280 -23.54 -17.18 -8.86
CA GLY A 280 -23.87 -15.75 -8.72
C GLY A 280 -22.72 -14.87 -8.22
N LEU A 281 -21.49 -15.40 -8.23
CA LEU A 281 -20.28 -14.62 -7.95
C LEU A 281 -20.04 -13.60 -9.06
N SER A 282 -19.63 -12.39 -8.69
CA SER A 282 -19.41 -11.28 -9.62
C SER A 282 -18.06 -11.35 -10.33
N ASP A 283 -17.03 -11.85 -9.66
CA ASP A 283 -15.68 -12.02 -10.23
C ASP A 283 -14.94 -13.17 -9.55
N THR A 284 -14.64 -14.23 -10.29
CA THR A 284 -13.87 -15.38 -9.80
C THR A 284 -12.44 -15.39 -10.33
N THR A 285 -12.01 -14.38 -11.08
CA THR A 285 -10.70 -14.35 -11.74
C THR A 285 -9.54 -14.32 -10.75
N GLN A 286 -9.81 -14.02 -9.48
CA GLN A 286 -8.83 -13.93 -8.40
C GLN A 286 -8.85 -15.17 -7.48
N PHE A 287 -9.80 -16.08 -7.74
CA PHE A 287 -10.01 -17.26 -6.93
C PHE A 287 -9.24 -18.44 -7.48
N ALA A 288 -8.61 -19.17 -6.57
CA ALA A 288 -7.84 -20.34 -6.90
C ALA A 288 -8.13 -21.49 -5.97
N ARG A 289 -7.76 -22.68 -6.45
CA ARG A 289 -7.89 -23.92 -5.71
C ARG A 289 -7.17 -23.83 -4.36
N GLY A 290 -7.81 -24.34 -3.32
CA GLY A 290 -7.28 -24.44 -1.96
C GLY A 290 -7.51 -23.20 -1.11
N GLN A 291 -7.96 -22.07 -1.68
CA GLN A 291 -8.37 -20.92 -0.88
C GLN A 291 -9.55 -21.29 0.02
N ALA A 292 -9.44 -20.93 1.31
CA ALA A 292 -10.51 -21.13 2.26
C ALA A 292 -11.68 -20.18 1.95
N ILE A 293 -12.90 -20.67 2.14
CA ILE A 293 -14.11 -19.88 1.92
C ILE A 293 -15.07 -20.06 3.08
N GLU A 294 -15.64 -18.95 3.54
CA GLU A 294 -16.57 -18.93 4.66
C GLU A 294 -17.86 -18.22 4.27
N SER A 295 -18.96 -18.75 4.79
CA SER A 295 -20.27 -18.09 4.80
C SER A 295 -21.18 -18.87 5.74
N VAL A 296 -22.28 -18.23 6.16
CA VAL A 296 -23.38 -18.98 6.76
C VAL A 296 -23.86 -19.99 5.71
N GLY A 297 -23.88 -21.29 6.05
CA GLY A 297 -24.25 -22.38 5.15
C GLY A 297 -23.10 -23.06 4.41
N ILE A 298 -21.87 -22.64 4.63
CA ILE A 298 -20.67 -23.35 4.20
C ILE A 298 -20.09 -24.06 5.43
N GLN A 299 -19.68 -25.32 5.25
CA GLN A 299 -19.09 -26.10 6.34
C GLN A 299 -17.71 -25.53 6.72
N ALA A 300 -17.32 -25.64 8.00
CA ALA A 300 -15.99 -25.24 8.42
C ALA A 300 -14.90 -26.03 7.67
N GLY A 301 -13.80 -25.37 7.33
CA GLY A 301 -12.69 -25.99 6.57
C GLY A 301 -12.96 -26.19 5.08
N THR A 302 -14.05 -25.63 4.54
CA THR A 302 -14.34 -25.72 3.10
C THR A 302 -13.34 -24.87 2.29
N THR A 303 -12.87 -25.43 1.17
CA THR A 303 -11.95 -24.78 0.24
C THR A 303 -12.51 -24.77 -1.17
N ILE A 304 -12.10 -23.81 -1.98
CA ILE A 304 -12.41 -23.76 -3.41
C ILE A 304 -11.65 -24.88 -4.15
N GLN A 305 -12.33 -25.60 -5.04
CA GLN A 305 -11.73 -26.64 -5.89
C GLN A 305 -11.51 -26.17 -7.32
N ASN A 306 -12.50 -25.52 -7.92
CA ASN A 306 -12.45 -24.97 -9.27
C ASN A 306 -13.46 -23.83 -9.40
N CYS A 307 -13.21 -22.89 -10.29
CA CYS A 307 -14.14 -21.81 -10.60
C CYS A 307 -14.31 -21.63 -12.11
N THR A 308 -15.55 -21.38 -12.52
CA THR A 308 -15.89 -20.73 -13.80
C THR A 308 -16.01 -19.23 -13.56
N SER A 309 -16.42 -18.44 -14.56
CA SER A 309 -16.54 -16.98 -14.43
C SER A 309 -17.52 -16.49 -13.35
N THR A 310 -18.52 -17.29 -12.98
CA THR A 310 -19.60 -16.88 -12.05
C THR A 310 -19.95 -17.93 -11.00
N ALA A 311 -19.26 -19.08 -11.00
CA ALA A 311 -19.54 -20.16 -10.08
C ALA A 311 -18.24 -20.83 -9.62
N CYS A 312 -18.24 -21.35 -8.40
CA CYS A 312 -17.13 -22.13 -7.86
C CYS A 312 -17.66 -23.44 -7.26
N THR A 313 -16.92 -24.53 -7.49
CA THR A 313 -17.15 -25.81 -6.82
C THR A 313 -16.28 -25.88 -5.57
N LEU A 314 -16.88 -26.28 -4.46
CA LEU A 314 -16.28 -26.34 -3.13
C LEU A 314 -15.89 -27.78 -2.78
N SER A 315 -15.02 -27.94 -1.77
CA SER A 315 -14.63 -29.25 -1.24
C SER A 315 -15.72 -29.94 -0.42
N ALA A 316 -16.74 -29.21 0.04
CA ALA A 316 -17.86 -29.72 0.80
C ALA A 316 -19.18 -29.09 0.34
N ASN A 317 -20.28 -29.81 0.54
CA ASN A 317 -21.62 -29.36 0.16
C ASN A 317 -22.11 -28.25 1.09
N ALA A 318 -22.79 -27.24 0.53
CA ALA A 318 -23.50 -26.24 1.30
C ALA A 318 -24.57 -26.91 2.18
N THR A 319 -24.74 -26.43 3.42
CA THR A 319 -25.69 -26.97 4.40
C THR A 319 -27.04 -26.26 4.40
N ALA A 320 -27.20 -25.22 3.57
CA ALA A 320 -28.42 -24.45 3.48
C ALA A 320 -28.57 -23.80 2.10
N THR A 321 -29.81 -23.58 1.70
CA THR A 321 -30.16 -22.84 0.48
C THR A 321 -30.39 -21.38 0.84
N ARG A 322 -29.54 -20.47 0.37
CA ARG A 322 -29.68 -19.02 0.58
C ARG A 322 -28.83 -18.24 -0.41
N THR A 323 -29.12 -16.95 -0.54
CA THR A 323 -28.18 -15.98 -1.12
C THR A 323 -27.59 -15.14 0.02
N GLY A 324 -26.27 -14.97 0.02
CA GLY A 324 -25.59 -14.20 1.07
C GLY A 324 -24.13 -13.95 0.73
N THR A 325 -23.45 -13.17 1.58
CA THR A 325 -22.04 -12.86 1.42
C THR A 325 -21.19 -14.09 1.72
N VAL A 326 -20.32 -14.46 0.78
CA VAL A 326 -19.24 -15.42 0.96
C VAL A 326 -17.91 -14.66 1.01
N THR A 327 -17.03 -15.06 1.92
CA THR A 327 -15.70 -14.46 2.06
C THR A 327 -14.64 -15.48 1.70
N VAL A 328 -13.80 -15.16 0.72
CA VAL A 328 -12.68 -15.97 0.27
C VAL A 328 -11.39 -15.44 0.89
N PHE A 329 -10.61 -16.34 1.48
CA PHE A 329 -9.35 -16.05 2.16
C PHE A 329 -8.18 -16.53 1.32
N ALA A 330 -7.42 -15.59 0.76
CA ALA A 330 -6.27 -15.89 -0.10
C ALA A 330 -5.13 -16.61 0.63
N TYR A 331 -4.93 -16.31 1.91
CA TYR A 331 -3.78 -16.79 2.70
C TYR A 331 -4.16 -17.75 3.83
N GLY A 332 -5.45 -18.06 3.98
CA GLY A 332 -5.97 -18.89 5.07
C GLY A 332 -6.88 -18.11 6.03
N ASN A 333 -7.85 -18.83 6.60
CA ASN A 333 -8.91 -18.28 7.44
C ASN A 333 -8.68 -18.49 8.94
N GLY A 334 -7.45 -18.83 9.34
CA GLY A 334 -7.05 -19.05 10.73
C GLY A 334 -7.77 -20.24 11.36
N ASP A 335 -8.33 -20.01 12.54
CA ASP A 335 -9.21 -20.92 13.27
C ASP A 335 -10.63 -21.01 12.69
N GLY A 336 -10.93 -20.25 11.64
CA GLY A 336 -12.26 -20.18 11.02
C GLY A 336 -13.28 -19.34 11.79
N SER A 337 -12.85 -18.57 12.80
CA SER A 337 -13.78 -17.76 13.61
C SER A 337 -13.17 -16.43 14.05
N THR A 338 -12.11 -16.46 14.85
CA THR A 338 -11.55 -15.27 15.52
C THR A 338 -10.29 -14.74 14.86
N THR A 339 -9.67 -15.55 14.00
CA THR A 339 -8.37 -15.24 13.39
C THR A 339 -8.39 -15.43 11.87
N PHE A 340 -7.39 -14.88 11.19
CA PHE A 340 -7.10 -15.12 9.77
C PHE A 340 -5.58 -15.15 9.56
N ASN A 341 -5.09 -15.77 8.50
CA ASN A 341 -3.65 -15.91 8.28
C ASN A 341 -3.07 -14.74 7.49
N LEU A 342 -1.85 -14.33 7.87
CA LEU A 342 -1.00 -13.52 7.01
C LEU A 342 -0.41 -14.37 5.87
N PRO A 343 0.09 -13.74 4.79
CA PRO A 343 0.88 -14.45 3.79
C PRO A 343 2.07 -15.19 4.41
N ASP A 344 2.40 -16.38 3.88
CA ASP A 344 3.65 -17.07 4.18
C ASP A 344 4.63 -16.87 3.01
N LEU A 345 5.61 -15.98 3.21
CA LEU A 345 6.58 -15.58 2.19
C LEU A 345 7.98 -16.17 2.42
N ARG A 346 8.12 -17.11 3.35
CA ARG A 346 9.41 -17.75 3.64
C ARG A 346 9.91 -18.54 2.44
N GLY A 347 11.13 -18.22 1.98
CA GLY A 347 11.78 -18.90 0.86
C GLY A 347 11.11 -18.72 -0.51
N LYS A 348 10.17 -17.76 -0.63
CA LYS A 348 9.41 -17.53 -1.86
C LYS A 348 9.82 -16.23 -2.53
N THR A 349 9.90 -16.27 -3.87
CA THR A 349 9.94 -15.09 -4.70
C THR A 349 8.52 -14.62 -4.98
N LEU A 350 8.29 -13.31 -4.90
CA LEU A 350 7.00 -12.73 -5.26
C LEU A 350 6.91 -12.62 -6.79
N VAL A 351 5.81 -13.10 -7.35
CA VAL A 351 5.46 -12.95 -8.76
C VAL A 351 4.14 -12.21 -8.82
N ALA A 352 4.05 -11.21 -9.71
CA ALA A 352 2.81 -10.48 -9.92
C ALA A 352 1.74 -11.42 -10.49
N ARG A 353 0.50 -11.25 -10.05
CA ARG A 353 -0.63 -11.97 -10.63
C ARG A 353 -0.71 -11.65 -12.12
N ASP A 354 -0.78 -12.70 -12.96
CA ASP A 354 -0.61 -12.57 -14.42
C ASP A 354 -1.61 -11.62 -15.09
N ASN A 355 -2.81 -11.49 -14.53
CA ASN A 355 -3.85 -10.61 -15.07
C ASN A 355 -3.97 -9.26 -14.34
N MET A 356 -3.42 -9.10 -13.13
CA MET A 356 -3.57 -7.90 -12.28
C MET A 356 -4.98 -7.28 -12.20
N GLY A 357 -6.04 -8.06 -12.48
CA GLY A 357 -7.44 -7.60 -12.51
C GLY A 357 -7.96 -7.19 -13.90
N GLY A 358 -7.09 -7.23 -14.92
CA GLY A 358 -7.43 -7.08 -16.33
C GLY A 358 -7.26 -8.37 -17.12
N VAL A 359 -6.74 -8.26 -18.34
CA VAL A 359 -6.44 -9.40 -19.22
C VAL A 359 -5.10 -10.03 -18.82
N ALA A 360 -5.02 -11.37 -18.87
CA ALA A 360 -3.79 -12.11 -18.60
C ALA A 360 -2.65 -11.73 -19.56
N GLY A 361 -1.47 -11.42 -19.02
CA GLY A 361 -0.25 -11.19 -19.81
C GLY A 361 0.33 -12.46 -20.43
N ASN A 362 -0.08 -13.64 -19.95
CA ASN A 362 0.43 -14.96 -20.33
C ASN A 362 1.96 -15.11 -20.15
N VAL A 363 2.48 -14.59 -19.03
CA VAL A 363 3.91 -14.68 -18.68
C VAL A 363 4.15 -15.83 -17.70
N SER A 364 3.29 -15.96 -16.69
CA SER A 364 3.34 -17.03 -15.66
C SER A 364 2.30 -18.14 -15.90
N GLN A 365 1.52 -17.99 -16.96
CA GLN A 365 0.56 -18.95 -17.47
C GLN A 365 0.40 -18.77 -18.97
N LEU A 366 -0.33 -19.69 -19.62
CA LEU A 366 -0.78 -19.57 -20.99
C LEU A 366 -2.28 -19.84 -21.05
N THR A 367 -3.00 -19.06 -21.86
CA THR A 367 -4.42 -19.29 -22.14
C THR A 367 -4.56 -19.78 -23.58
N THR A 368 -5.17 -20.96 -23.76
CA THR A 368 -5.49 -21.52 -25.07
C THR A 368 -6.80 -22.32 -25.00
N THR A 369 -7.42 -22.59 -26.14
CA THR A 369 -8.62 -23.42 -26.16
C THR A 369 -8.26 -24.87 -25.89
N LEU A 370 -9.11 -25.57 -25.12
CA LEU A 370 -8.97 -26.98 -24.81
C LEU A 370 -10.23 -27.73 -25.24
N THR A 371 -10.01 -28.84 -25.95
CA THR A 371 -11.03 -29.81 -26.32
C THR A 371 -10.77 -31.10 -25.56
N THR A 372 -11.78 -31.54 -24.81
CA THR A 372 -11.74 -32.73 -23.94
C THR A 372 -12.71 -33.79 -24.45
N THR A 373 -12.39 -35.05 -24.17
CA THR A 373 -13.29 -36.19 -24.39
C THR A 373 -13.48 -36.91 -23.06
N ALA A 374 -14.73 -37.20 -22.70
CA ALA A 374 -15.06 -37.85 -21.44
C ALA A 374 -14.30 -39.17 -21.28
N SER A 375 -13.81 -39.42 -20.06
CA SER A 375 -13.06 -40.62 -19.69
C SER A 375 -11.74 -40.80 -20.46
N SER A 376 -11.23 -39.77 -21.13
CA SER A 376 -9.94 -39.79 -21.84
C SER A 376 -8.91 -38.92 -21.14
N THR A 377 -7.64 -39.34 -21.16
CA THR A 377 -6.50 -38.50 -20.79
C THR A 377 -5.97 -37.71 -21.99
N SER A 378 -6.38 -38.03 -23.21
CA SER A 378 -6.02 -37.28 -24.42
C SER A 378 -6.93 -36.07 -24.58
N ALA A 379 -6.34 -34.88 -24.73
CA ALA A 379 -7.04 -33.63 -24.99
C ALA A 379 -6.29 -32.81 -26.05
N MET A 380 -7.01 -31.99 -26.81
CA MET A 380 -6.43 -31.19 -27.89
C MET A 380 -6.45 -29.70 -27.53
N VAL A 381 -5.31 -29.03 -27.67
CA VAL A 381 -5.19 -27.58 -27.46
C VAL A 381 -5.21 -26.83 -28.78
N GLY A 382 -5.69 -25.58 -28.78
CA GLY A 382 -5.65 -24.71 -29.97
C GLY A 382 -4.23 -24.38 -30.43
N SER A 383 -3.28 -24.33 -29.48
CA SER A 383 -1.84 -24.19 -29.73
C SER A 383 -1.06 -24.77 -28.57
N ALA A 384 -0.02 -25.55 -28.87
CA ALA A 384 0.90 -26.10 -27.86
C ALA A 384 2.19 -25.29 -27.70
N VAL A 385 2.31 -24.15 -28.41
CA VAL A 385 3.47 -23.27 -28.29
C VAL A 385 3.61 -22.80 -26.84
N ASN A 386 4.81 -22.94 -26.25
CA ASN A 386 5.13 -22.61 -24.86
C ASN A 386 4.38 -23.40 -23.78
N LEU A 387 3.61 -24.43 -24.13
CA LEU A 387 3.15 -25.41 -23.14
C LEU A 387 4.30 -26.31 -22.71
N ALA A 388 4.33 -26.66 -21.43
CA ALA A 388 5.33 -27.55 -20.86
C ALA A 388 4.68 -28.67 -20.05
N ILE A 389 5.36 -29.82 -20.03
CA ILE A 389 5.02 -30.93 -19.13
C ILE A 389 5.11 -30.42 -17.68
N GLY A 390 4.12 -30.78 -16.86
CA GLY A 390 3.99 -30.35 -15.47
C GLY A 390 3.14 -29.09 -15.26
N MET A 391 2.76 -28.36 -16.32
CA MET A 391 1.82 -27.24 -16.16
C MET A 391 0.47 -27.73 -15.65
N THR A 392 -0.07 -27.04 -14.64
CA THR A 392 -1.41 -27.29 -14.06
C THR A 392 -2.48 -26.66 -14.93
N ILE A 393 -3.60 -27.36 -15.09
CA ILE A 393 -4.72 -26.97 -15.95
C ILE A 393 -5.86 -26.46 -15.07
N SER A 394 -6.38 -25.26 -15.36
CA SER A 394 -7.45 -24.62 -14.59
C SER A 394 -8.44 -23.86 -15.48
N GLY A 395 -9.62 -23.53 -14.93
CA GLY A 395 -10.67 -22.78 -15.62
C GLY A 395 -11.57 -23.61 -16.54
N ASN A 396 -11.44 -24.94 -16.51
CA ASN A 396 -12.29 -25.87 -17.27
C ASN A 396 -13.04 -26.79 -16.30
N SER A 397 -14.36 -26.94 -16.45
CA SER A 397 -15.19 -27.77 -15.58
C SER A 397 -15.01 -29.28 -15.79
N ASN A 398 -14.53 -29.67 -16.97
CA ASN A 398 -14.35 -31.07 -17.34
C ASN A 398 -12.95 -31.61 -17.01
N VAL A 399 -12.08 -30.76 -16.47
CA VAL A 399 -10.75 -31.13 -16.03
C VAL A 399 -10.75 -31.20 -14.52
N ALA A 400 -10.37 -32.36 -13.96
CA ALA A 400 -10.32 -32.53 -12.53
C ALA A 400 -9.33 -31.54 -11.88
N PRO A 401 -9.64 -30.97 -10.71
CA PRO A 401 -8.75 -30.03 -10.03
C PRO A 401 -7.34 -30.61 -9.80
N GLY A 402 -6.31 -29.86 -10.16
CA GLY A 402 -4.90 -30.28 -10.00
C GLY A 402 -4.37 -31.18 -11.11
N THR A 403 -5.13 -31.39 -12.20
CA THR A 403 -4.63 -32.10 -13.38
C THR A 403 -3.47 -31.34 -14.02
N THR A 404 -2.42 -32.06 -14.41
CA THR A 404 -1.23 -31.51 -15.09
C THR A 404 -1.03 -32.13 -16.47
N ILE A 405 -0.21 -31.48 -17.30
CA ILE A 405 0.27 -32.05 -18.57
C ILE A 405 1.35 -33.09 -18.28
N THR A 406 1.19 -34.29 -18.82
CA THR A 406 2.16 -35.40 -18.71
C THR A 406 2.93 -35.66 -19.99
N ALA A 407 2.36 -35.33 -21.15
CA ALA A 407 3.02 -35.41 -22.45
C ALA A 407 2.42 -34.40 -23.45
N ILE A 408 3.21 -34.00 -24.44
CA ILE A 408 2.80 -33.11 -25.54
C ILE A 408 3.27 -33.71 -26.85
N SER A 409 2.36 -33.83 -27.83
CA SER A 409 2.65 -34.30 -29.19
C SER A 409 1.84 -33.46 -30.19
N GLY A 410 2.53 -32.56 -30.89
CA GLY A 410 1.85 -31.54 -31.71
C GLY A 410 0.90 -30.71 -30.85
N THR A 411 -0.37 -30.65 -31.23
CA THR A 411 -1.44 -29.99 -30.45
C THR A 411 -2.17 -30.91 -29.48
N THR A 412 -1.77 -32.17 -29.38
CA THR A 412 -2.37 -33.13 -28.43
C THR A 412 -1.55 -33.13 -27.13
N ILE A 413 -2.25 -32.96 -26.01
CA ILE A 413 -1.68 -33.09 -24.67
C ILE A 413 -2.24 -34.32 -23.97
N THR A 414 -1.45 -34.93 -23.09
CA THR A 414 -1.91 -35.99 -22.20
C THR A 414 -2.08 -35.44 -20.79
N LEU A 415 -3.28 -35.60 -20.23
CA LEU A 415 -3.67 -35.18 -18.89
C LEU A 415 -3.24 -36.22 -17.85
N SER A 416 -2.88 -35.78 -16.64
CA SER A 416 -2.59 -36.66 -15.51
C SER A 416 -3.82 -37.37 -14.93
N ALA A 417 -5.02 -36.95 -15.32
CA ALA A 417 -6.30 -37.52 -14.93
C ALA A 417 -7.29 -37.47 -16.10
N ASN A 418 -8.22 -38.43 -16.16
CA ASN A 418 -9.23 -38.47 -17.21
C ASN A 418 -10.14 -37.23 -17.13
N ALA A 419 -10.47 -36.65 -18.28
CA ALA A 419 -11.49 -35.61 -18.34
C ALA A 419 -12.86 -36.17 -17.93
N THR A 420 -13.61 -35.41 -17.16
CA THR A 420 -14.91 -35.82 -16.61
C THR A 420 -16.08 -35.61 -17.59
N GLY A 421 -15.83 -34.94 -18.72
CA GLY A 421 -16.83 -34.65 -19.74
C GLY A 421 -16.20 -34.38 -21.11
N THR A 422 -17.05 -34.31 -22.13
CA THR A 422 -16.65 -33.96 -23.51
C THR A 422 -17.04 -32.52 -23.80
N GLN A 423 -16.09 -31.70 -24.26
CA GLN A 423 -16.35 -30.32 -24.65
C GLN A 423 -15.29 -29.86 -25.65
N SER A 424 -15.62 -28.90 -26.52
CA SER A 424 -14.70 -28.38 -27.54
C SER A 424 -14.49 -26.87 -27.40
N GLY A 425 -13.25 -26.42 -27.60
CA GLY A 425 -12.93 -25.00 -27.79
C GLY A 425 -12.99 -24.13 -26.53
N VAL A 426 -12.86 -24.71 -25.34
CA VAL A 426 -13.02 -23.96 -24.08
C VAL A 426 -11.74 -23.23 -23.72
N SER A 427 -11.81 -21.91 -23.53
CA SER A 427 -10.68 -21.14 -23.02
C SER A 427 -10.22 -21.69 -21.68
N THR A 428 -9.00 -22.22 -21.63
CA THR A 428 -8.45 -22.93 -20.48
C THR A 428 -7.05 -22.38 -20.17
N ARG A 429 -6.73 -22.30 -18.89
CA ARG A 429 -5.45 -21.77 -18.41
C ARG A 429 -4.49 -22.91 -18.08
N PHE A 430 -3.24 -22.74 -18.47
CA PHE A 430 -2.13 -23.66 -18.22
C PHE A 430 -1.06 -22.89 -17.47
N SER A 431 -0.76 -23.25 -16.23
CA SER A 431 0.14 -22.48 -15.39
C SER A 431 1.26 -23.33 -14.79
N VAL A 432 2.42 -22.72 -14.59
CA VAL A 432 3.52 -23.30 -13.81
C VAL A 432 3.25 -23.22 -12.29
N PHE A 433 2.26 -22.42 -11.90
CA PHE A 433 1.66 -22.41 -10.56
C PHE A 433 0.40 -23.28 -10.57
N PRO A 434 -0.10 -23.71 -9.40
CA PRO A 434 -1.43 -24.32 -9.32
C PRO A 434 -2.53 -23.46 -9.97
N ASP A 435 -2.41 -22.12 -9.85
CA ASP A 435 -3.18 -21.12 -10.60
C ASP A 435 -2.45 -19.75 -10.53
N ALA A 436 -2.01 -19.21 -11.67
CA ALA A 436 -1.31 -17.91 -11.73
C ALA A 436 -2.21 -16.68 -11.55
N GLN A 437 -3.53 -16.86 -11.56
CA GLN A 437 -4.50 -15.79 -11.29
C GLN A 437 -5.00 -15.81 -9.84
N GLY A 438 -4.71 -16.87 -9.09
CA GLY A 438 -5.02 -16.96 -7.68
C GLY A 438 -4.14 -16.11 -6.80
N LEU A 439 -4.73 -15.21 -6.00
CA LEU A 439 -3.97 -14.56 -4.93
C LEU A 439 -3.58 -15.57 -3.85
N GLY A 440 -2.36 -15.46 -3.34
CA GLY A 440 -1.84 -16.33 -2.28
C GLY A 440 -1.46 -17.74 -2.72
N VAL A 441 -1.61 -18.07 -4.01
CA VAL A 441 -1.16 -19.37 -4.54
C VAL A 441 0.36 -19.46 -4.45
N ALA A 442 0.83 -20.48 -3.74
CA ALA A 442 2.22 -20.87 -3.77
C ALA A 442 2.44 -21.87 -4.91
N GLY A 443 3.49 -21.66 -5.68
CA GLY A 443 3.95 -22.62 -6.68
C GLY A 443 5.46 -22.56 -6.82
N GLY A 444 6.00 -23.51 -7.59
CA GLY A 444 7.43 -23.73 -7.70
C GLY A 444 7.97 -24.66 -6.63
N SER A 445 8.91 -25.51 -7.03
CA SER A 445 9.72 -26.35 -6.16
C SER A 445 11.19 -25.99 -6.41
N LEU A 446 12.01 -26.02 -5.35
CA LEU A 446 13.47 -25.87 -5.49
C LEU A 446 14.09 -27.02 -6.30
N VAL A 447 13.39 -28.14 -6.41
CA VAL A 447 13.84 -29.35 -7.10
C VAL A 447 12.83 -29.72 -8.19
N SER A 448 13.34 -30.01 -9.39
CA SER A 448 12.57 -30.58 -10.49
C SER A 448 13.16 -31.92 -10.90
N SER A 449 12.32 -32.94 -11.09
CA SER A 449 12.74 -34.23 -11.62
C SER A 449 12.71 -34.20 -13.13
N LEU A 450 13.84 -34.47 -13.79
CA LEU A 450 13.84 -34.74 -15.23
C LEU A 450 13.14 -36.08 -15.49
N VAL A 451 12.15 -36.07 -16.37
CA VAL A 451 11.56 -37.30 -16.91
C VAL A 451 12.10 -37.59 -18.30
N THR A 452 11.97 -38.82 -18.79
CA THR A 452 12.46 -39.22 -20.13
C THR A 452 12.02 -38.27 -21.25
N PRO A 453 10.78 -37.75 -21.26
CA PRO A 453 10.38 -36.72 -22.23
C PRO A 453 11.14 -35.39 -22.19
N ASN A 454 11.84 -35.06 -21.10
CA ASN A 454 12.69 -33.86 -21.00
C ASN A 454 14.09 -34.08 -21.60
N LEU A 455 14.48 -35.32 -21.88
CA LEU A 455 15.78 -35.63 -22.46
C LEU A 455 15.71 -35.42 -23.98
N PRO A 456 16.78 -34.91 -24.62
CA PRO A 456 16.87 -34.88 -26.07
C PRO A 456 16.60 -36.27 -26.65
N ALA A 457 15.83 -36.34 -27.74
CA ALA A 457 15.65 -37.59 -28.47
C ALA A 457 17.03 -38.07 -28.95
N TYR A 458 17.47 -39.21 -28.45
CA TYR A 458 18.69 -39.85 -28.91
C TYR A 458 18.31 -41.16 -29.60
N THR A 459 18.69 -41.29 -30.87
CA THR A 459 18.61 -42.55 -31.61
C THR A 459 20.05 -43.04 -31.75
N PRO A 460 20.53 -43.94 -30.88
CA PRO A 460 21.89 -44.43 -31.00
C PRO A 460 22.03 -45.16 -32.35
N SER A 461 22.97 -44.71 -33.18
CA SER A 461 23.31 -45.34 -34.45
C SER A 461 24.81 -45.63 -34.51
N GLY A 462 25.18 -46.77 -35.09
CA GLY A 462 26.57 -47.18 -35.26
C GLY A 462 26.69 -48.39 -36.17
N THR A 463 27.80 -48.47 -36.89
CA THR A 463 28.23 -49.65 -37.65
C THR A 463 29.63 -50.07 -37.18
N LEU A 464 29.90 -51.37 -37.12
CA LEU A 464 31.26 -51.86 -36.88
C LEU A 464 32.00 -51.95 -38.22
N SER A 465 33.17 -51.30 -38.32
CA SER A 465 34.15 -51.55 -39.37
C SER A 465 35.24 -52.45 -38.79
N GLY A 466 35.24 -53.72 -39.18
CA GLY A 466 36.16 -54.73 -38.65
C GLY A 466 35.51 -56.10 -38.63
N GLY A 467 35.56 -56.76 -39.79
CA GLY A 467 35.14 -58.15 -39.91
C GLY A 467 36.07 -59.11 -39.16
N GLN A 468 35.47 -60.24 -38.79
CA GLN A 468 36.06 -61.52 -38.39
C GLN A 468 36.58 -61.65 -36.95
N THR A 469 36.03 -62.65 -36.25
CA THR A 469 36.88 -63.58 -35.49
C THR A 469 36.53 -64.98 -35.94
N ALA A 470 37.53 -65.71 -36.43
CA ALA A 470 37.39 -67.07 -36.93
C ALA A 470 36.82 -67.98 -35.82
N PHE A 471 35.69 -68.62 -36.08
CA PHE A 471 35.21 -69.72 -35.24
C PHE A 471 35.85 -71.01 -35.74
N SER A 472 36.76 -71.59 -34.95
CA SER A 472 37.39 -72.88 -35.25
C SER A 472 36.45 -74.01 -34.82
N VAL A 473 35.80 -74.69 -35.76
CA VAL A 473 35.18 -75.99 -35.45
C VAL A 473 36.29 -77.04 -35.50
N THR A 474 36.64 -77.61 -34.34
CA THR A 474 37.51 -78.79 -34.30
C THR A 474 36.62 -80.01 -34.45
N PHE A 475 36.70 -80.68 -35.60
CA PHE A 475 36.08 -81.99 -35.77
C PHE A 475 37.03 -83.05 -35.21
N GLY A 476 36.66 -83.69 -34.10
CA GLY A 476 37.34 -84.89 -33.65
C GLY A 476 37.05 -86.02 -34.64
N THR A 477 38.10 -86.62 -35.20
CA THR A 477 37.95 -87.89 -35.91
C THR A 477 37.55 -88.94 -34.88
N ALA A 478 36.32 -89.43 -34.95
CA ALA A 478 36.00 -90.72 -34.35
C ALA A 478 36.74 -91.78 -35.18
N ASP A 479 37.64 -92.51 -34.53
CA ASP A 479 38.20 -93.73 -35.10
C ASP A 479 37.07 -94.63 -35.59
N GLY A 480 37.07 -94.93 -36.89
CA GLY A 480 36.19 -95.94 -37.48
C GLY A 480 35.02 -95.39 -38.32
N GLY A 481 35.30 -95.24 -39.61
CA GLY A 481 34.38 -95.23 -40.75
C GLY A 481 32.86 -95.16 -40.51
N SER A 482 32.29 -93.97 -40.70
CA SER A 482 31.00 -93.75 -41.38
C SER A 482 30.89 -92.27 -41.74
N ALA A 483 30.76 -91.97 -43.04
CA ALA A 483 30.70 -90.61 -43.54
C ALA A 483 29.36 -89.94 -43.16
N ALA A 484 29.42 -88.84 -42.41
CA ALA A 484 28.29 -87.94 -42.26
C ALA A 484 28.12 -87.12 -43.57
N THR A 485 27.00 -87.32 -44.26
CA THR A 485 26.66 -86.54 -45.47
C THR A 485 26.36 -85.09 -45.09
N ILE A 486 27.23 -84.16 -45.48
CA ILE A 486 26.99 -82.72 -45.40
C ILE A 486 26.63 -82.24 -46.81
N VAL A 487 25.36 -81.88 -47.02
CA VAL A 487 24.91 -81.23 -48.26
C VAL A 487 25.24 -79.75 -48.16
N SER A 488 26.35 -79.34 -48.78
CA SER A 488 26.66 -77.95 -49.07
C SER A 488 26.85 -77.82 -50.58
N ASN A 489 25.97 -77.07 -51.25
CA ASN A 489 26.11 -76.75 -52.67
C ASN A 489 27.37 -75.89 -52.87
N ILE A 490 28.52 -76.52 -53.11
CA ILE A 490 29.75 -75.87 -53.55
C ILE A 490 30.12 -76.53 -54.88
N SER A 491 29.84 -75.85 -55.99
CA SER A 491 30.30 -76.27 -57.32
C SER A 491 31.77 -75.90 -57.47
N ASN A 492 32.67 -76.89 -57.58
CA ASN A 492 33.94 -76.78 -58.31
C ASN A 492 34.49 -78.17 -58.67
N GLY A 493 35.14 -78.25 -59.84
CA GLY A 493 35.56 -79.47 -60.55
C GLY A 493 36.65 -80.33 -59.89
N PRO A 494 37.14 -81.37 -60.60
CA PRO A 494 37.72 -82.55 -60.00
C PRO A 494 39.16 -82.32 -59.53
N SER A 495 39.38 -82.37 -58.21
CA SER A 495 40.51 -83.04 -57.55
C SER A 495 40.69 -82.50 -56.14
N THR A 496 40.86 -83.43 -55.21
CA THR A 496 41.20 -83.24 -53.79
C THR A 496 40.19 -82.42 -52.98
N LEU A 497 39.40 -83.15 -52.18
CA LEU A 497 38.55 -82.62 -51.11
C LEU A 497 39.40 -81.70 -50.21
N PRO A 498 39.17 -80.38 -50.15
CA PRO A 498 39.83 -79.57 -49.14
C PRO A 498 39.24 -80.02 -47.80
N THR A 499 40.09 -80.51 -46.89
CA THR A 499 39.74 -80.92 -45.53
C THR A 499 39.30 -79.75 -44.63
N THR A 500 38.89 -78.61 -45.22
CA THR A 500 38.42 -77.44 -44.52
C THR A 500 37.35 -76.74 -45.36
N VAL A 501 36.08 -76.95 -45.02
CA VAL A 501 34.97 -76.11 -45.47
C VAL A 501 34.80 -75.00 -44.45
N SER A 502 34.93 -73.74 -44.88
CA SER A 502 34.62 -72.57 -44.06
C SER A 502 33.20 -72.09 -44.40
N PRO A 503 32.15 -72.47 -43.64
CA PRO A 503 30.83 -71.91 -43.88
C PRO A 503 30.80 -70.43 -43.46
N THR A 504 30.36 -69.55 -44.36
CA THR A 504 30.06 -68.17 -44.03
C THR A 504 28.72 -68.13 -43.28
N VAL A 505 28.75 -67.98 -41.96
CA VAL A 505 27.55 -67.72 -41.14
C VAL A 505 27.44 -66.21 -40.95
N THR A 506 26.38 -65.60 -41.49
CA THR A 506 26.02 -64.22 -41.18
C THR A 506 25.36 -64.18 -39.81
N VAL A 507 26.12 -63.84 -38.77
CA VAL A 507 25.55 -63.40 -37.50
C VAL A 507 25.29 -61.90 -37.59
N ASN A 508 24.12 -61.46 -37.13
CA ASN A 508 23.79 -60.06 -36.87
C ASN A 508 24.01 -59.78 -35.37
N PRO A 509 25.26 -59.59 -34.88
CA PRO A 509 25.45 -59.28 -33.47
C PRO A 509 24.88 -57.90 -33.16
N THR A 510 24.04 -57.81 -32.13
CA THR A 510 23.64 -56.55 -31.50
C THR A 510 24.64 -56.18 -30.41
N PHE A 511 24.91 -54.89 -30.21
CA PHE A 511 25.67 -54.39 -29.06
C PHE A 511 24.76 -53.63 -28.08
N THR A 512 25.06 -53.79 -26.78
CA THR A 512 24.53 -53.03 -25.65
C THR A 512 25.31 -51.72 -25.42
N GLY A 513 24.73 -50.58 -25.81
CA GLY A 513 25.31 -49.25 -25.60
C GLY A 513 25.75 -48.97 -24.16
N ALA A 514 26.95 -48.41 -23.96
CA ALA A 514 27.31 -47.80 -22.68
C ALA A 514 26.47 -46.54 -22.48
N ALA A 515 25.86 -46.40 -21.30
CA ALA A 515 24.98 -45.28 -20.99
C ALA A 515 25.70 -43.94 -21.26
N GLN A 516 25.13 -43.13 -22.15
CA GLN A 516 25.57 -41.75 -22.35
C GLN A 516 24.62 -40.83 -21.60
N GLY A 517 25.18 -40.04 -20.70
CA GLY A 517 24.52 -39.04 -19.88
C GLY A 517 25.56 -38.44 -18.93
N GLY A 518 25.48 -37.14 -18.65
CA GLY A 518 26.25 -36.56 -17.55
C GLY A 518 25.90 -37.27 -16.25
N ALA A 519 26.80 -37.20 -15.25
CA ALA A 519 26.40 -37.56 -13.89
C ALA A 519 25.08 -36.82 -13.61
N SER A 520 24.03 -37.52 -13.21
CA SER A 520 22.73 -36.92 -12.85
C SER A 520 22.88 -36.14 -11.53
N ILE A 521 23.88 -35.26 -11.47
CA ILE A 521 24.19 -34.39 -10.37
C ILE A 521 23.29 -33.16 -10.48
N PRO A 522 22.53 -32.82 -9.43
CA PRO A 522 21.75 -31.59 -9.42
C PRO A 522 22.66 -30.39 -9.68
N PHE A 523 22.27 -29.50 -10.59
CA PHE A 523 22.90 -28.20 -10.78
C PHE A 523 21.91 -27.10 -10.36
N SER A 524 22.42 -26.07 -9.72
CA SER A 524 21.59 -24.97 -9.22
C SER A 524 21.36 -23.94 -10.33
N ASN A 525 20.09 -23.72 -10.67
CA ASN A 525 19.65 -22.60 -11.51
C ASN A 525 19.13 -21.42 -10.67
N VAL A 526 19.51 -21.37 -9.38
CA VAL A 526 19.05 -20.30 -8.48
C VAL A 526 19.67 -18.97 -8.91
N LEU A 527 18.81 -17.98 -9.13
CA LEU A 527 19.17 -16.60 -9.41
C LEU A 527 20.09 -16.06 -8.29
N PRO A 528 21.09 -15.19 -8.57
CA PRO A 528 21.76 -14.45 -7.51
C PRO A 528 20.73 -13.67 -6.68
N ALA A 529 20.62 -13.97 -5.38
CA ALA A 529 19.59 -13.41 -4.50
C ALA A 529 20.15 -13.05 -3.11
N SER A 530 19.56 -12.04 -2.49
CA SER A 530 19.80 -11.67 -1.08
C SER A 530 18.60 -12.04 -0.22
N ILE A 531 18.85 -12.53 0.99
CA ILE A 531 17.80 -12.96 1.92
C ILE A 531 17.40 -11.79 2.81
N VAL A 532 16.11 -11.45 2.80
CA VAL A 532 15.49 -10.41 3.64
C VAL A 532 14.24 -10.95 4.31
N ASN A 533 13.81 -10.31 5.40
CA ASN A 533 12.51 -10.59 5.99
C ASN A 533 11.42 -9.89 5.17
N TRP A 534 10.27 -10.52 5.01
CA TRP A 534 9.08 -9.85 4.48
C TRP A 534 8.18 -9.43 5.62
N ALA A 535 7.69 -8.18 5.60
CA ALA A 535 6.75 -7.68 6.59
C ALA A 535 5.50 -7.08 5.92
N VAL A 536 4.33 -7.32 6.50
CA VAL A 536 3.02 -6.83 6.03
C VAL A 536 2.50 -5.77 6.98
N ARG A 537 1.99 -4.67 6.43
CA ARG A 537 1.38 -3.57 7.19
C ARG A 537 0.06 -4.03 7.79
N LEU A 538 -0.07 -3.96 9.12
CA LEU A 538 -1.24 -4.45 9.86
C LEU A 538 -2.27 -3.37 10.18
N THR A 539 -1.83 -2.14 10.41
CA THR A 539 -2.67 -1.02 10.85
C THR A 539 -2.53 0.17 9.88
N PRO A 540 -3.52 1.07 9.79
CA PRO A 540 -3.42 2.30 9.00
C PRO A 540 -2.18 3.14 9.31
#